data_AF-A0A378SXK5-F1
#
_entry.id   AF-A0A378SXK5-F1
#
_cell.length_a   1.000
_cell.length_b   1.000
_cell.length_c   1.000
_cell.angle_alpha   90.00
_cell.angle_beta   90.00
_cell.angle_gamma   90.00
#
_symmetry.space_group_name_H-M   'P 1'
#
loop_
_entity.id
_entity.type
_entity.pdbx_description
1 polymer ?
#
loop_
_entity_poly.entity_id
_entity_poly.type
_entity_poly.pdbx_seq_one_letter_code
_entity_poly.pdbx_strand_id
1 'polypeptide(L)'
;MNGLIRQFRSFDLPSRLLMVNQFGINLGFYMLMPYLAGYLAGPLGLAAWAVGLVLGVRNFSQQGMFIVGGTLADRLGYKPLIVAGCLLRTAGFGLLVVADSLPAMLIASAATGFAGALFNPAVRAYLAADAGDRRVEAFATFNVF
;
A
#
# COMPACT_ATOMS: atom_id res chain seq x y z
N MET A 1 -3.68 24.94 -6.84
CA MET A 1 -4.04 24.30 -5.55
C MET A 1 -5.56 24.29 -5.26
N ASN A 2 -6.31 25.36 -5.56
CA ASN A 2 -7.78 25.39 -5.32
C ASN A 2 -8.60 24.39 -6.15
N GLY A 3 -8.13 23.98 -7.34
CA GLY A 3 -8.79 22.95 -8.16
C GLY A 3 -8.79 21.56 -7.52
N LEU A 4 -7.66 21.15 -6.94
CA LEU A 4 -7.49 19.85 -6.27
C LEU A 4 -8.42 19.70 -5.06
N ILE A 5 -8.57 20.76 -4.25
CA ILE A 5 -9.45 20.71 -3.06
C ILE A 5 -10.92 20.64 -3.45
N ARG A 6 -11.32 21.32 -4.53
CA ARG A 6 -12.69 21.22 -5.09
C ARG A 6 -12.96 19.85 -5.68
N GLN A 7 -11.99 19.27 -6.38
CA GLN A 7 -12.09 17.95 -7.00
C GLN A 7 -12.09 16.83 -5.95
N PHE A 8 -11.27 16.95 -4.91
CA PHE A 8 -11.30 16.05 -3.74
C PHE A 8 -12.65 16.09 -3.03
N ARG A 9 -13.28 17.27 -2.91
CA ARG A 9 -14.61 17.41 -2.29
C ARG A 9 -15.77 16.95 -3.18
N SER A 10 -15.56 16.77 -4.49
CA SER A 10 -16.60 16.32 -5.42
C SER A 10 -16.67 14.80 -5.57
N PHE A 11 -15.70 14.06 -5.02
CA PHE A 11 -15.77 12.61 -4.92
C PHE A 11 -16.55 12.14 -3.70
N ASP A 12 -17.24 11.01 -3.84
CA ASP A 12 -17.98 10.39 -2.77
C ASP A 12 -17.08 10.04 -1.56
N LEU A 13 -17.71 9.97 -0.39
CA LEU A 13 -17.05 9.71 0.90
C LEU A 13 -16.07 8.51 0.87
N PRO A 14 -16.36 7.37 0.21
CA PRO A 14 -15.44 6.24 0.13
C PRO A 14 -14.16 6.59 -0.63
N SER A 15 -14.25 7.29 -1.75
CA SER A 15 -13.11 7.69 -2.58
C SER A 15 -12.19 8.66 -1.83
N ARG A 16 -12.77 9.59 -1.07
CA ARG A 16 -12.01 10.50 -0.19
C ARG A 16 -11.28 9.75 0.93
N LEU A 17 -11.94 8.77 1.55
CA LEU A 17 -11.32 7.94 2.59
C LEU A 17 -10.15 7.12 2.04
N LEU A 18 -10.27 6.58 0.83
CA LEU A 18 -9.18 5.84 0.18
C LEU A 18 -7.97 6.72 -0.13
N MET A 19 -8.20 7.94 -0.59
CA MET A 19 -7.13 8.92 -0.83
C MET A 19 -6.39 9.29 0.47
N VAL A 20 -7.12 9.55 1.56
CA VAL A 20 -6.51 9.83 2.88
C VAL A 20 -5.72 8.62 3.39
N ASN A 21 -6.26 7.41 3.19
CA ASN A 21 -5.58 6.18 3.57
C ASN A 21 -4.28 5.98 2.78
N GLN A 22 -4.34 6.16 1.45
CA GLN A 22 -3.17 6.08 0.57
C GLN A 22 -2.10 7.10 0.96
N PHE A 23 -2.49 8.33 1.29
CA PHE A 23 -1.58 9.35 1.79
C PHE A 23 -0.89 8.92 3.11
N GLY A 24 -1.67 8.47 4.09
CA GLY A 24 -1.12 8.01 5.38
C GLY A 24 -0.17 6.83 5.21
N ILE A 25 -0.51 5.91 4.30
CA ILE A 25 0.33 4.79 3.90
C ILE A 25 1.66 5.26 3.29
N ASN A 26 1.60 6.20 2.34
CA ASN A 26 2.79 6.73 1.67
C ASN A 26 3.69 7.43 2.68
N LEU A 27 3.12 8.31 3.50
CA LEU A 27 3.84 9.01 4.56
C LEU A 27 4.52 8.04 5.52
N GLY A 28 3.76 7.10 6.08
CA GLY A 28 4.29 6.09 6.99
C GLY A 28 5.37 5.23 6.36
N PHE A 29 5.20 4.84 5.08
CA PHE A 29 6.19 4.07 4.36
C PHE A 29 7.49 4.83 4.14
N TYR A 30 7.42 6.07 3.66
CA TYR A 30 8.60 6.89 3.38
C TYR A 30 9.32 7.34 4.66
N MET A 31 8.65 7.43 5.80
CA MET A 31 9.29 7.64 7.09
C MET A 31 9.89 6.35 7.66
N LEU A 32 9.19 5.21 7.53
CA LEU A 32 9.61 3.93 8.09
C LEU A 32 10.81 3.34 7.35
N MET A 33 10.85 3.42 6.02
CA MET A 33 11.95 2.87 5.20
C MET A 33 13.36 3.31 5.65
N PRO A 34 13.65 4.62 5.73
CA PRO A 34 14.97 5.09 6.16
C PRO A 34 15.25 4.77 7.63
N TYR A 35 14.24 4.82 8.50
CA TYR A 35 14.38 4.41 9.90
C TYR A 35 14.73 2.92 10.02
N LEU A 36 14.00 2.06 9.31
CA LEU A 36 14.21 0.61 9.32
C LEU A 36 15.61 0.27 8.80
N ALA A 37 16.07 0.94 7.73
CA ALA A 37 17.43 0.76 7.23
C ALA A 37 18.50 1.11 8.29
N GLY A 38 18.31 2.20 9.04
CA GLY A 38 19.20 2.59 10.14
C GLY A 38 19.10 1.66 11.37
N TYR A 39 17.90 1.25 11.74
CA TYR A 39 17.63 0.33 12.85
C TYR A 39 18.22 -1.07 12.59
N LEU A 40 18.13 -1.53 11.34
CA LEU A 40 18.72 -2.79 10.94
C LEU A 40 20.24 -2.75 10.87
N ALA A 41 20.82 -1.66 10.37
CA ALA A 41 22.27 -1.51 10.26
C ALA A 41 22.94 -1.20 11.62
N GLY A 42 22.24 -0.55 12.55
CA GLY A 42 22.75 -0.16 13.86
C GLY A 42 22.45 -1.20 14.96
N PRO A 43 21.35 -1.05 15.71
CA PRO A 43 21.05 -1.87 16.89
C PRO A 43 20.86 -3.37 16.63
N LEU A 44 20.37 -3.76 15.45
CA LEU A 44 20.29 -5.19 15.07
C LEU A 44 21.58 -5.75 14.45
N GLY A 45 22.53 -4.88 14.06
CA GLY A 45 23.79 -5.28 13.42
C GLY A 45 23.60 -6.12 12.15
N LEU A 46 22.42 -6.09 11.52
CA LEU A 46 22.13 -6.86 10.33
C LEU A 46 22.93 -6.29 9.17
N ALA A 47 23.68 -7.16 8.50
CA ALA A 47 24.48 -6.79 7.35
C ALA A 47 23.59 -6.17 6.25
N ALA A 48 24.13 -5.18 5.52
CA ALA A 48 23.40 -4.41 4.52
C ALA A 48 22.65 -5.27 3.47
N TRP A 49 23.14 -6.49 3.20
CA TRP A 49 22.47 -7.46 2.32
C TRP A 49 21.11 -7.92 2.86
N ALA A 50 20.95 -8.04 4.18
CA ALA A 50 19.71 -8.46 4.83
C ALA A 50 18.65 -7.36 4.76
N VAL A 51 19.05 -6.10 4.92
CA VAL A 51 18.18 -4.94 4.68
C VAL A 51 17.71 -4.94 3.23
N GLY A 52 18.65 -5.05 2.28
CA GLY A 52 18.33 -5.13 0.86
C GLY A 52 17.38 -6.28 0.52
N LEU A 53 17.55 -7.44 1.14
CA LEU A 53 16.69 -8.61 0.98
C LEU A 53 15.26 -8.32 1.47
N VAL A 54 15.09 -7.75 2.66
CA VAL A 54 13.78 -7.41 3.24
C VAL A 54 13.03 -6.40 2.36
N LEU A 55 13.73 -5.34 1.91
CA LEU A 55 13.16 -4.34 1.00
C LEU A 55 12.85 -4.94 -0.38
N GLY A 56 13.71 -5.84 -0.87
CA GLY A 56 13.55 -6.55 -2.12
C GLY A 56 12.34 -7.46 -2.11
N VAL A 57 12.18 -8.30 -1.08
CA VAL A 57 11.02 -9.19 -0.89
C VAL A 57 9.73 -8.40 -0.85
N ARG A 58 9.72 -7.27 -0.13
CA ARG A 58 8.54 -6.39 -0.12
C ARG A 58 8.19 -5.88 -1.50
N ASN A 59 9.16 -5.34 -2.25
CA ASN A 59 8.91 -4.78 -3.57
C ASN A 59 8.49 -5.86 -4.57
N PHE A 60 9.17 -7.01 -4.53
CA PHE A 60 8.82 -8.18 -5.32
C PHE A 60 7.41 -8.67 -5.00
N SER A 61 7.06 -8.74 -3.72
CA SER A 61 5.73 -9.09 -3.27
C SER A 61 4.69 -8.08 -3.74
N GLN A 62 4.98 -6.78 -3.69
CA GLN A 62 4.04 -5.72 -4.06
C GLN A 62 3.84 -5.62 -5.57
N GLN A 63 4.91 -5.72 -6.36
CA GLN A 63 4.85 -5.60 -7.82
C GLN A 63 4.52 -6.95 -8.49
N GLY A 64 5.07 -8.05 -8.00
CA GLY A 64 4.85 -9.39 -8.54
C GLY A 64 3.45 -9.93 -8.24
N MET A 65 2.92 -9.70 -7.04
CA MET A 65 1.56 -10.13 -6.71
C MET A 65 0.48 -9.14 -7.16
N PHE A 66 0.85 -8.06 -7.84
CA PHE A 66 -0.11 -7.13 -8.43
C PHE A 66 -1.03 -7.81 -9.44
N ILE A 67 -0.50 -8.76 -10.24
CA ILE A 67 -1.28 -9.56 -11.19
C ILE A 67 -2.31 -10.42 -10.44
N VAL A 68 -1.88 -11.03 -9.33
CA VAL A 68 -2.74 -11.86 -8.47
C VAL A 68 -3.82 -11.01 -7.82
N GLY A 69 -3.45 -9.86 -7.25
CA GLY A 69 -4.39 -8.91 -6.64
C GLY A 69 -5.40 -8.36 -7.64
N GLY A 70 -4.98 -8.07 -8.87
CA GLY A 70 -5.88 -7.67 -9.97
C GLY A 70 -6.89 -8.76 -10.31
N THR A 71 -6.41 -9.99 -10.51
CA THR A 71 -7.28 -11.15 -10.81
C THR A 71 -8.27 -11.43 -9.67
N LEU A 72 -7.83 -11.27 -8.42
CA LEU A 72 -8.68 -11.42 -7.25
C LEU A 72 -9.73 -10.30 -7.15
N ALA A 73 -9.37 -9.06 -7.52
CA ALA A 73 -10.30 -7.93 -7.56
C ALA A 73 -11.42 -8.15 -8.58
N ASP A 74 -11.08 -8.71 -9.73
CA ASP A 74 -12.05 -9.01 -10.80
C ASP A 74 -13.03 -10.14 -10.39
N ARG A 75 -12.60 -11.07 -9.52
CA ARG A 75 -13.41 -12.22 -9.09
C ARG A 75 -14.20 -12.02 -7.81
N LEU A 76 -13.62 -11.37 -6.79
CA LEU A 76 -14.24 -11.20 -5.46
C LEU A 76 -14.95 -9.86 -5.29
N GLY A 77 -14.79 -8.95 -6.25
CA GLY A 77 -15.31 -7.59 -6.17
C GLY A 77 -14.39 -6.64 -5.40
N TYR A 78 -14.46 -5.36 -5.78
CA TYR A 78 -13.52 -4.33 -5.34
C TYR A 78 -13.68 -3.92 -3.87
N LYS A 79 -14.90 -3.81 -3.34
CA LYS A 79 -15.16 -3.36 -1.94
C LYS A 79 -14.53 -4.26 -0.86
N PRO A 80 -14.77 -5.58 -0.84
CA PRO A 80 -14.18 -6.46 0.17
C PRO A 80 -12.65 -6.55 0.04
N LEU A 81 -12.11 -6.48 -1.18
CA LEU A 81 -10.66 -6.53 -1.41
C LEU A 81 -9.94 -5.30 -0.86
N ILE A 82 -10.53 -4.11 -1.00
CA ILE A 82 -10.02 -2.88 -0.43
C ILE A 82 -9.93 -3.00 1.10
N VAL A 83 -11.00 -3.47 1.75
CA VAL A 83 -11.04 -3.64 3.21
C VAL A 83 -10.02 -4.69 3.66
N ALA A 84 -9.96 -5.84 2.97
CA ALA A 84 -8.98 -6.89 3.25
C ALA A 84 -7.54 -6.38 3.10
N GLY A 85 -7.25 -5.63 2.04
CA GLY A 85 -5.95 -4.99 1.81
C GLY A 85 -5.59 -4.00 2.91
N CYS A 86 -6.52 -3.16 3.36
CA CYS A 86 -6.30 -2.25 4.48
C CYS A 86 -6.02 -2.98 5.79
N LEU A 87 -6.84 -3.97 6.15
CA LEU A 87 -6.66 -4.77 7.37
C LEU A 87 -5.32 -5.50 7.36
N LEU A 88 -4.99 -6.16 6.25
CA LEU A 88 -3.72 -6.86 6.09
C LEU A 88 -2.53 -5.91 6.18
N ARG A 89 -2.69 -4.68 5.69
CA ARG A 89 -1.63 -3.67 5.77
C ARG A 89 -1.40 -3.19 7.19
N THR A 90 -2.47 -2.90 7.93
CA THR A 90 -2.37 -2.54 9.35
C THR A 90 -1.73 -3.67 10.15
N ALA A 91 -2.14 -4.91 9.92
CA ALA A 91 -1.53 -6.08 10.55
C ALA A 91 -0.05 -6.24 10.17
N GLY A 92 0.30 -6.04 8.90
CA GLY A 92 1.68 -6.14 8.41
C GLY A 92 2.60 -5.07 9.01
N PHE A 93 2.12 -3.82 9.16
CA PHE A 93 2.86 -2.77 9.85
C PHE A 93 2.97 -3.05 11.36
N GLY A 94 1.91 -3.54 12.00
CA GLY A 94 1.97 -3.99 13.40
C GLY A 94 2.98 -5.12 13.60
N LEU A 95 3.05 -6.05 12.65
CA LEU A 95 4.03 -7.15 12.69
C LEU A 95 5.47 -6.65 12.56
N LEU A 96 5.72 -5.58 11.78
CA LEU A 96 7.05 -4.96 11.68
C LEU A 96 7.51 -4.33 12.99
N VAL A 97 6.60 -3.93 13.89
CA VAL A 97 6.97 -3.34 15.20
C VAL A 97 7.54 -4.39 16.16
N VAL A 98 7.07 -5.64 16.07
CA VAL A 98 7.46 -6.75 16.94
C VAL A 98 8.42 -7.74 16.27
N ALA A 99 8.81 -7.48 15.02
CA ALA A 99 9.67 -8.37 14.24
C ALA A 99 11.15 -8.13 14.57
N ASP A 100 11.66 -8.88 15.55
CA ASP A 100 13.05 -8.76 16.02
C ASP A 100 14.02 -9.76 15.35
N SER A 101 13.57 -10.53 14.36
CA SER A 101 14.39 -11.52 13.66
C SER A 101 14.24 -11.42 12.15
N LEU A 102 15.30 -11.75 11.41
CA LEU A 102 15.31 -11.69 9.95
C LEU A 102 14.14 -12.46 9.29
N PRO A 103 13.79 -13.69 9.71
CA PRO A 103 12.62 -14.39 9.17
C PRO A 103 11.30 -13.66 9.45
N ALA A 104 11.12 -13.14 10.67
CA ALA A 104 9.92 -12.37 11.03
C ALA A 104 9.80 -11.09 10.18
N MET A 105 10.91 -10.40 9.93
CA MET A 105 10.94 -9.21 9.08
C MET A 105 10.64 -9.51 7.61
N LEU A 106 11.11 -10.65 7.09
CA LEU A 106 10.77 -11.09 5.74
C LEU A 106 9.29 -11.40 5.60
N ILE A 107 8.70 -12.09 6.58
CA ILE A 107 7.26 -12.38 6.60
C ILE A 107 6.45 -11.08 6.68
N ALA A 108 6.82 -10.16 7.57
CA ALA A 108 6.15 -8.87 7.72
C ALA A 108 6.28 -8.00 6.45
N SER A 109 7.42 -8.07 5.78
CA SER A 109 7.69 -7.36 4.52
C SER A 109 6.95 -7.96 3.33
N ALA A 110 6.85 -9.28 3.25
CA ALA A 110 5.99 -9.95 2.27
C ALA A 110 4.51 -9.63 2.53
N ALA A 111 4.05 -9.69 3.78
CA ALA A 111 2.67 -9.37 4.13
C ALA A 111 2.30 -7.92 3.77
N THR A 112 3.15 -6.95 4.10
CA THR A 112 2.94 -5.55 3.73
C THR A 112 3.01 -5.31 2.22
N GLY A 113 3.90 -6.00 1.50
CA GLY A 113 3.96 -5.97 0.04
C GLY A 113 2.69 -6.54 -0.59
N PHE A 114 2.23 -7.70 -0.12
CA PHE A 114 1.01 -8.35 -0.60
C PHE A 114 -0.24 -7.51 -0.33
N ALA A 115 -0.34 -6.86 0.82
CA ALA A 115 -1.41 -5.92 1.12
C ALA A 115 -1.45 -4.75 0.11
N GLY A 116 -0.28 -4.23 -0.28
CA GLY A 116 -0.18 -3.21 -1.33
C GLY A 116 -0.60 -3.69 -2.71
N ALA A 117 -0.33 -4.97 -3.03
CA ALA A 117 -0.76 -5.64 -4.25
C ALA A 117 -2.27 -5.90 -4.30
N LEU A 118 -2.95 -6.11 -3.17
CA LEU A 118 -4.41 -6.22 -3.11
C LEU A 118 -5.10 -4.86 -3.20
N PHE A 119 -4.54 -3.84 -2.54
CA PHE A 119 -5.17 -2.52 -2.44
C PHE A 119 -5.11 -1.72 -3.76
N ASN A 120 -3.94 -1.61 -4.39
CA ASN A 120 -3.77 -0.75 -5.57
C ASN A 120 -4.67 -1.13 -6.76
N PRO A 121 -4.76 -2.40 -7.18
CA PRO A 121 -5.66 -2.79 -8.27
C PRO A 121 -7.13 -2.57 -7.90
N ALA A 122 -7.52 -2.91 -6.67
CA ALA A 122 -8.91 -2.82 -6.23
C ALA A 122 -9.40 -1.37 -6.17
N VAL A 123 -8.57 -0.43 -5.70
CA VAL A 123 -8.89 1.00 -5.71
C VAL A 123 -8.97 1.55 -7.13
N ARG A 124 -8.03 1.16 -8.01
CA ARG A 124 -8.05 1.58 -9.42
C ARG A 124 -9.29 1.04 -10.15
N ALA A 125 -9.67 -0.21 -9.90
CA ALA A 125 -10.88 -0.82 -10.44
C ALA A 125 -12.15 -0.14 -9.89
N TYR A 126 -12.19 0.19 -8.60
CA TYR A 126 -13.30 0.93 -7.99
C TYR A 126 -13.46 2.31 -8.63
N LEU A 127 -12.38 3.09 -8.72
CA LEU A 127 -12.39 4.42 -9.35
C LEU A 127 -12.81 4.35 -10.82
N ALA A 128 -12.41 3.31 -11.56
CA ALA A 128 -12.82 3.12 -12.95
C ALA A 128 -14.31 2.80 -13.08
N ALA A 129 -14.87 2.02 -12.16
CA ALA A 129 -16.29 1.67 -12.14
C ALA A 129 -17.19 2.83 -11.67
N ASP A 130 -16.73 3.59 -10.68
CA ASP A 130 -17.49 4.68 -10.03
C ASP A 130 -17.46 5.99 -10.84
N ALA A 131 -16.33 6.32 -11.49
CA ALA A 131 -16.17 7.61 -12.15
C ALA A 131 -16.68 7.68 -13.60
N GLY A 132 -17.05 6.56 -14.23
CA GLY A 132 -17.54 6.52 -15.62
C GLY A 132 -16.63 7.29 -16.60
N ASP A 133 -17.19 8.28 -17.30
CA ASP A 133 -16.45 9.14 -18.25
C ASP A 133 -15.35 10.00 -17.60
N ARG A 134 -15.39 10.23 -16.29
CA ARG A 134 -14.40 11.03 -15.53
C ARG A 134 -13.26 10.20 -14.94
N ARG A 135 -13.09 8.95 -15.38
CA ARG A 135 -12.00 8.05 -14.94
C ARG A 135 -10.61 8.70 -14.94
N VAL A 136 -10.30 9.52 -15.95
CA VAL A 136 -8.98 10.16 -16.11
C VAL A 136 -8.73 11.18 -14.98
N GLU A 137 -9.73 11.97 -14.62
CA GLU A 137 -9.64 12.94 -13.51
C GLU A 137 -9.55 12.25 -12.15
N ALA A 138 -10.26 11.15 -11.98
CA ALA A 138 -10.25 10.35 -10.76
C ALA A 138 -8.88 9.70 -10.53
N PHE A 139 -8.27 9.14 -11.58
CA PHE A 139 -6.89 8.64 -11.53
C PHE A 139 -5.86 9.75 -11.30
N ALA A 140 -6.01 10.90 -11.97
CA ALA A 140 -5.11 12.03 -11.81
C ALA A 140 -5.12 12.56 -10.36
N THR A 141 -6.29 12.65 -9.74
CA THR A 141 -6.41 13.09 -8.35
C THR A 141 -5.86 12.04 -7.40
N PHE A 142 -6.07 10.74 -7.66
CA PHE A 142 -5.56 9.66 -6.82
C PHE A 142 -4.03 9.59 -6.80
N ASN A 143 -3.37 9.80 -7.94
CA ASN A 143 -1.90 9.79 -8.03
C ASN A 143 -1.21 10.98 -7.31
N VAL A 144 -1.97 11.98 -6.88
CA VAL A 144 -1.41 13.13 -6.11
C VAL A 144 -1.24 12.79 -4.62
N PHE A 145 -1.91 11.76 -4.11
CA PHE A 145 -1.86 11.31 -2.72
C PHE A 145 -0.99 10.04 -2.55
#